data_AF-A0A6M8BAS4-F1
#
_entry.id   AF-A0A6M8BAS4-F1
#
_cell.length_a   1.000
_cell.length_b   1.000
_cell.length_c   1.000
_cell.angle_alpha   90.00
_cell.angle_beta   90.00
_cell.angle_gamma   90.00
#
_symmetry.space_group_name_H-M   'P 1'
#
loop_
_entity.id
_entity.type
_entity.pdbx_description
1 polymer ?
#
loop_
_entity_poly.entity_id
_entity_poly.type
_entity_poly.pdbx_seq_one_letter_code
_entity_poly.pdbx_strand_id
1 'polypeptide(L)'
;MARAVAFEARPLGVAAGSELTAARSPVSEDALDDVELDFDELHTFETVSTQFHHLGVTFANAVALVPSNPAFPSHTGQLVLMACPKGGWLEATFDQPVQRVSGHITSSRPTVMAAFDEHNRPVAQTQTPAANLAGSDSSHAPNLEMTLTGRQISRVTFYTFDGQLTLGAFSFAQSNRRAS
;
A
#
# COMPACT_ATOMS: atom_id res chain seq x y z
N MET A 1 27.37 23.45 -42.41
CA MET A 1 26.24 22.49 -42.38
C MET A 1 26.84 21.09 -42.53
N ALA A 2 26.40 20.15 -41.67
CA ALA A 2 27.05 18.90 -41.23
C ALA A 2 27.77 17.99 -42.27
N ARG A 3 28.84 17.28 -41.86
CA ARG A 3 28.76 15.86 -41.42
C ARG A 3 30.11 15.22 -41.00
N ALA A 4 30.00 14.39 -39.96
CA ALA A 4 30.67 13.12 -39.67
C ALA A 4 32.21 13.06 -39.60
N VAL A 5 32.71 12.74 -38.40
CA VAL A 5 33.98 12.00 -38.25
C VAL A 5 33.69 10.77 -37.39
N ALA A 6 34.08 9.62 -37.93
CA ALA A 6 33.83 8.29 -37.42
C ALA A 6 34.54 8.03 -36.08
N PHE A 7 33.83 7.35 -35.17
CA PHE A 7 34.41 6.75 -33.98
C PHE A 7 34.88 5.35 -34.35
N GLU A 8 36.19 5.15 -34.43
CA GLU A 8 36.80 3.82 -34.54
C GLU A 8 37.21 3.36 -33.12
N ALA A 9 36.62 2.27 -32.66
CA ALA A 9 36.95 1.65 -31.39
C ALA A 9 38.11 0.67 -31.59
N ARG A 10 39.14 0.71 -30.71
CA ARG A 10 39.94 -0.48 -30.41
C ARG A 10 40.30 -0.54 -28.91
N PRO A 11 40.16 -1.73 -28.28
CA PRO A 11 40.42 -1.94 -26.87
C PRO A 11 41.88 -2.36 -26.65
N LEU A 12 42.47 -1.96 -25.53
CA LEU A 12 43.58 -2.69 -24.94
C LEU A 12 43.41 -2.68 -23.42
N GLY A 13 43.11 -3.86 -22.90
CA GLY A 13 42.98 -4.10 -21.49
C GLY A 13 44.32 -4.19 -20.77
N VAL A 14 44.16 -4.27 -19.45
CA VAL A 14 45.10 -4.73 -18.42
C VAL A 14 46.20 -3.75 -18.03
N ALA A 15 45.98 -3.11 -16.89
CA ALA A 15 47.04 -2.86 -15.91
C ALA A 15 46.51 -3.19 -14.51
N ALA A 16 47.27 -4.05 -13.82
CA ALA A 16 47.02 -4.53 -12.48
C ALA A 16 47.45 -3.50 -11.42
N GLY A 17 46.81 -3.60 -10.24
CA GLY A 17 47.40 -3.22 -8.95
C GLY A 17 46.86 -1.94 -8.33
N SER A 18 45.99 -2.08 -7.32
CA SER A 18 46.28 -1.66 -5.93
C SER A 18 45.05 -1.88 -5.06
N GLU A 19 45.25 -2.61 -3.97
CA GLU A 19 44.30 -2.79 -2.88
C GLU A 19 44.02 -1.44 -2.20
N LEU A 20 42.74 -1.13 -2.01
CA LEU A 20 42.27 -0.22 -0.99
C LEU A 20 40.86 -0.66 -0.59
N THR A 21 40.84 -1.44 0.49
CA THR A 21 40.00 -1.24 1.66
C THR A 21 38.55 -0.84 1.42
N ALA A 22 37.67 -1.77 1.76
CA ALA A 22 36.30 -1.60 2.23
C ALA A 22 35.79 -0.16 2.33
N ALA A 23 34.91 0.19 1.40
CA ALA A 23 33.76 1.03 1.69
C ALA A 23 32.52 0.29 1.18
N ARG A 24 32.12 -0.77 1.91
CA ARG A 24 30.68 -1.02 2.04
C ARG A 24 30.15 0.26 2.68
N SER A 25 29.57 1.14 1.88
CA SER A 25 28.76 2.23 2.39
C SER A 25 27.82 1.60 3.44
N PRO A 26 27.74 2.13 4.66
CA PRO A 26 26.81 1.60 5.62
C PRO A 26 25.42 1.77 5.03
N VAL A 27 24.76 0.66 4.71
CA VAL A 27 23.32 0.62 4.59
C VAL A 27 22.82 0.99 5.99
N SER A 28 22.41 2.23 6.14
CA SER A 28 21.81 2.75 7.37
C SER A 28 20.75 3.78 6.98
N GLU A 29 19.86 3.36 6.10
CA GLU A 29 18.47 3.76 6.19
C GLU A 29 17.81 2.68 7.05
N ASP A 30 17.07 3.06 8.09
CA ASP A 30 16.25 2.12 8.87
C ASP A 30 15.52 1.19 7.90
N ALA A 31 15.92 -0.08 7.84
CA ALA A 31 15.29 -1.04 6.95
C ALA A 31 13.86 -1.24 7.45
N LEU A 32 12.90 -0.56 6.83
CA LEU A 32 11.50 -0.69 7.21
C LEU A 32 11.08 -2.15 7.09
N ASP A 33 10.49 -2.69 8.15
CA ASP A 33 9.86 -4.01 8.06
C ASP A 33 8.52 -3.81 7.35
N ASP A 34 8.44 -4.30 6.11
CA ASP A 34 7.24 -4.25 5.29
C ASP A 34 6.39 -5.48 5.56
N VAL A 35 5.12 -5.24 5.89
CA VAL A 35 4.13 -6.26 6.22
C VAL A 35 3.02 -6.18 5.20
N GLU A 36 2.80 -7.25 4.44
CA GLU A 36 1.65 -7.41 3.56
C GLU A 36 0.69 -8.42 4.19
N LEU A 37 -0.60 -8.08 4.22
CA LEU A 37 -1.61 -8.97 4.78
C LEU A 37 -2.07 -9.98 3.74
N ASP A 38 -2.11 -11.25 4.15
CA ASP A 38 -2.74 -12.31 3.38
C ASP A 38 -4.23 -12.41 3.76
N PHE A 39 -5.12 -12.15 2.80
CA PHE A 39 -6.56 -12.25 3.01
C PHE A 39 -7.09 -13.66 2.78
N ASP A 40 -6.32 -14.59 2.20
CA ASP A 40 -6.79 -15.94 1.85
C ASP A 40 -7.04 -16.82 3.09
N GLU A 41 -6.53 -16.43 4.28
CA GLU A 41 -6.82 -17.11 5.55
C GLU A 41 -8.20 -16.72 6.14
N LEU A 42 -8.84 -15.67 5.62
CA LEU A 42 -10.13 -15.20 6.12
C LEU A 42 -11.28 -16.05 5.56
N HIS A 43 -12.39 -16.10 6.29
CA HIS A 43 -13.62 -16.69 5.81
C HIS A 43 -14.50 -15.66 5.10
N THR A 44 -15.20 -16.06 4.02
CA THR A 44 -16.18 -15.20 3.35
C THR A 44 -17.28 -14.78 4.32
N PHE A 45 -17.61 -13.48 4.33
CA PHE A 45 -18.54 -12.80 5.24
C PHE A 45 -18.06 -12.69 6.70
N GLU A 46 -16.79 -13.00 6.97
CA GLU A 46 -16.20 -12.78 8.29
C GLU A 46 -16.05 -11.28 8.58
N THR A 47 -16.45 -10.85 9.77
CA THR A 47 -16.13 -9.51 10.26
C THR A 47 -14.65 -9.44 10.63
N VAL A 48 -13.91 -8.59 9.94
CA VAL A 48 -12.47 -8.43 10.14
C VAL A 48 -12.23 -7.34 11.17
N SER A 49 -11.63 -7.72 12.29
CA SER A 49 -11.32 -6.85 13.42
C SER A 49 -9.95 -7.15 14.01
N THR A 50 -9.70 -8.39 14.43
CA THR A 50 -8.52 -8.79 15.22
C THR A 50 -7.71 -9.92 14.60
N GLN A 51 -8.13 -10.44 13.44
CA GLN A 51 -7.48 -11.55 12.73
C GLN A 51 -6.00 -11.25 12.44
N PHE A 52 -5.67 -10.00 12.13
CA PHE A 52 -4.30 -9.54 11.86
C PHE A 52 -3.61 -8.85 13.05
N HIS A 53 -4.19 -8.94 14.26
CA HIS A 53 -3.61 -8.30 15.45
C HIS A 53 -2.19 -8.82 15.74
N HIS A 54 -1.91 -10.10 15.46
CA HIS A 54 -0.57 -10.67 15.61
C HIS A 54 0.49 -10.04 14.69
N LEU A 55 0.08 -9.36 13.62
CA LEU A 55 0.93 -8.57 12.73
C LEU A 55 0.98 -7.09 13.12
N GLY A 56 0.24 -6.67 14.16
CA GLY A 56 0.23 -5.31 14.67
C GLY A 56 -0.83 -4.41 14.04
N VAL A 57 -1.88 -4.97 13.42
CA VAL A 57 -2.98 -4.19 12.83
C VAL A 57 -4.35 -4.76 13.18
N THR A 58 -5.28 -3.86 13.49
CA THR A 58 -6.70 -4.18 13.69
C THR A 58 -7.55 -3.37 12.72
N PHE A 59 -8.72 -3.90 12.37
CA PHE A 59 -9.64 -3.26 11.45
C PHE A 59 -10.95 -2.86 12.14
N ALA A 60 -11.57 -1.82 11.64
CA ALA A 60 -12.94 -1.47 11.98
C ALA A 60 -13.77 -1.31 10.71
N ASN A 61 -15.01 -1.80 10.78
CA ASN A 61 -15.99 -1.75 9.68
C ASN A 61 -15.47 -2.41 8.39
N ALA A 62 -14.85 -3.59 8.56
CA ALA A 62 -14.34 -4.42 7.49
C ALA A 62 -15.01 -5.79 7.52
N VAL A 63 -15.43 -6.28 6.36
CA VAL A 63 -15.91 -7.65 6.16
C VAL A 63 -15.15 -8.28 5.01
N ALA A 64 -14.66 -9.49 5.19
CA ALA A 64 -14.03 -10.27 4.13
C ALA A 64 -15.10 -10.76 3.15
N LEU A 65 -14.89 -10.61 1.85
CA LEU A 65 -15.86 -11.02 0.84
C LEU A 65 -15.16 -11.53 -0.42
N VAL A 66 -15.70 -12.60 -1.01
CA VAL A 66 -15.43 -12.96 -2.40
C VAL A 66 -16.40 -12.15 -3.26
N PRO A 67 -15.94 -11.18 -4.06
CA PRO A 67 -16.83 -10.30 -4.81
C PRO A 67 -17.72 -11.09 -5.77
N SER A 68 -19.04 -10.96 -5.64
CA SER A 68 -20.00 -11.54 -6.59
C SER A 68 -20.31 -10.61 -7.77
N ASN A 69 -20.04 -9.31 -7.60
CA ASN A 69 -20.20 -8.31 -8.64
C ASN A 69 -18.86 -8.13 -9.37
N PRO A 70 -18.78 -8.44 -10.68
CA PRO A 70 -17.54 -8.34 -11.45
C PRO A 70 -17.00 -6.91 -11.55
N ALA A 71 -17.80 -5.88 -11.21
CA ALA A 71 -17.34 -4.50 -11.11
C ALA A 71 -16.27 -4.27 -10.02
N PHE A 72 -16.18 -5.18 -9.03
CA PHE A 72 -15.25 -5.12 -7.90
C PHE A 72 -14.31 -6.34 -7.89
N PRO A 73 -13.43 -6.51 -8.88
CA PRO A 73 -12.52 -7.67 -8.91
C PRO A 73 -11.52 -7.61 -7.73
N SER A 74 -11.12 -8.78 -7.21
CA SER A 74 -9.99 -8.87 -6.27
C SER A 74 -8.67 -8.47 -6.97
N HIS A 75 -7.72 -7.92 -6.20
CA HIS A 75 -6.38 -7.60 -6.71
C HIS A 75 -5.50 -8.86 -6.77
N THR A 76 -5.36 -9.51 -5.62
CA THR A 76 -4.67 -10.78 -5.40
C THR A 76 -5.62 -11.71 -4.66
N GLY A 77 -5.46 -13.02 -4.84
CA GLY A 77 -6.33 -14.02 -4.21
C GLY A 77 -7.81 -13.86 -4.63
N GLN A 78 -8.71 -14.37 -3.78
CA GLN A 78 -10.16 -14.32 -4.03
C GLN A 78 -10.89 -13.29 -3.15
N LEU A 79 -10.28 -12.88 -2.04
CA LEU A 79 -10.93 -12.09 -1.01
C LEU A 79 -10.54 -10.61 -1.08
N VAL A 80 -11.49 -9.76 -0.73
CA VAL A 80 -11.29 -8.33 -0.48
C VAL A 80 -11.90 -7.96 0.86
N LEU A 81 -11.42 -6.87 1.46
CA LEU A 81 -12.11 -6.23 2.56
C LEU A 81 -13.12 -5.22 2.02
N MET A 82 -14.39 -5.37 2.42
CA MET A 82 -15.46 -4.43 2.10
C MET A 82 -15.74 -3.53 3.30
N ALA A 83 -15.93 -2.24 3.04
CA ALA A 83 -16.39 -1.24 4.00
C ALA A 83 -17.86 -1.52 4.43
N CYS A 84 -18.06 -2.25 5.53
CA CYS A 84 -19.35 -2.79 5.95
C CYS A 84 -19.39 -2.99 7.48
N PRO A 85 -20.54 -2.79 8.17
CA PRO A 85 -21.88 -2.44 7.66
C PRO A 85 -22.11 -0.97 7.32
N LYS A 86 -21.24 -0.06 7.78
CA LYS A 86 -21.34 1.37 7.43
C LYS A 86 -20.71 1.57 6.06
N GLY A 87 -21.53 1.67 5.02
CA GLY A 87 -21.05 1.81 3.65
C GLY A 87 -20.05 2.95 3.49
N GLY A 88 -19.00 2.69 2.71
CA GLY A 88 -18.06 3.71 2.25
C GLY A 88 -17.01 4.17 3.27
N TRP A 89 -16.82 3.49 4.40
CA TRP A 89 -15.71 3.76 5.32
C TRP A 89 -15.05 2.47 5.79
N LEU A 90 -13.72 2.43 5.90
CA LEU A 90 -12.97 1.34 6.51
C LEU A 90 -11.78 1.94 7.26
N GLU A 91 -11.43 1.38 8.40
CA GLU A 91 -10.30 1.84 9.20
C GLU A 91 -9.36 0.70 9.56
N ALA A 92 -8.07 1.02 9.58
CA ALA A 92 -7.03 0.20 10.17
C ALA A 92 -6.29 0.99 11.25
N THR A 93 -6.04 0.35 12.39
CA THR A 93 -5.30 0.90 13.53
C THR A 93 -4.09 0.04 13.80
N PHE A 94 -2.93 0.66 14.02
CA PHE A 94 -1.67 -0.02 14.20
C PHE A 94 -1.24 -0.02 15.67
N ASP A 95 -0.74 -1.16 16.16
CA ASP A 95 -0.25 -1.29 17.55
C ASP A 95 1.03 -0.49 17.79
N GLN A 96 1.82 -0.28 16.74
CA GLN A 96 2.98 0.58 16.72
C GLN A 96 2.88 1.56 15.54
N PRO A 97 3.34 2.81 15.69
CA PRO A 97 3.26 3.77 14.60
C PRO A 97 4.06 3.34 13.37
N VAL A 98 3.43 3.37 12.20
CA VAL A 98 4.00 3.00 10.90
C VAL A 98 4.43 4.24 10.11
N GLN A 99 5.28 4.04 9.10
CA GLN A 99 5.79 5.10 8.23
C GLN A 99 5.13 5.12 6.85
N ARG A 100 4.69 3.95 6.37
CA ARG A 100 4.04 3.79 5.07
C ARG A 100 2.83 2.88 5.22
N VAL A 101 1.78 3.17 4.47
CA VAL A 101 0.62 2.29 4.28
C VAL A 101 0.27 2.28 2.79
N SER A 102 0.01 1.11 2.23
CA SER A 102 -0.52 0.94 0.88
C SER A 102 -1.75 0.02 0.88
N GLY A 103 -2.59 0.18 -0.13
CA GLY A 103 -3.73 -0.67 -0.38
C GLY A 103 -4.28 -0.47 -1.79
N HIS A 104 -4.85 -1.53 -2.35
CA HIS A 104 -5.45 -1.51 -3.68
C HIS A 104 -6.95 -1.29 -3.57
N ILE A 105 -7.45 -0.20 -4.14
CA ILE A 105 -8.84 0.24 -3.98
C ILE A 105 -9.62 0.05 -5.27
N THR A 106 -10.80 -0.54 -5.16
CA THR A 106 -11.86 -0.44 -6.17
C THR A 106 -13.07 0.25 -5.56
N SER A 107 -13.56 1.31 -6.18
CA SER A 107 -14.62 2.14 -5.62
C SER A 107 -15.57 2.70 -6.67
N SER A 108 -16.83 2.83 -6.30
CA SER A 108 -17.88 3.45 -7.12
C SER A 108 -17.79 4.97 -7.19
N ARG A 109 -16.92 5.59 -6.37
CA ARG A 109 -16.73 7.03 -6.27
C ARG A 109 -15.27 7.37 -5.93
N PRO A 110 -14.87 8.66 -6.03
CA PRO A 110 -13.60 9.11 -5.47
C PRO A 110 -13.45 8.64 -4.02
N THR A 111 -12.28 8.09 -3.71
CA THR A 111 -11.96 7.54 -2.39
C THR A 111 -10.81 8.34 -1.79
N VAL A 112 -10.96 8.70 -0.52
CA VAL A 112 -9.96 9.40 0.28
C VAL A 112 -9.30 8.39 1.21
N MET A 113 -7.97 8.36 1.21
CA MET A 113 -7.17 7.69 2.23
C MET A 113 -6.55 8.76 3.11
N ALA A 114 -6.79 8.71 4.41
CA ALA A 114 -6.28 9.66 5.37
C ALA A 114 -5.58 8.94 6.52
N ALA A 115 -4.39 9.41 6.89
CA ALA A 115 -3.58 8.89 7.97
C ALA A 115 -3.58 9.85 9.16
N PHE A 116 -3.56 9.30 10.37
CA PHE A 116 -3.63 10.04 11.62
C PHE A 116 -2.55 9.58 12.60
N ASP A 117 -2.08 10.50 13.45
CA ASP A 117 -1.21 10.19 14.59
C ASP A 117 -1.99 9.61 15.79
N GLU A 118 -1.29 9.29 16.87
CA GLU A 118 -1.86 8.77 18.13
C GLU A 118 -2.86 9.72 18.82
N HIS A 119 -2.84 11.01 18.44
CA HIS A 119 -3.74 12.03 18.93
C HIS A 119 -4.91 12.30 17.97
N ASN A 120 -5.12 11.43 16.99
CA ASN A 120 -6.13 11.56 15.94
C ASN A 120 -5.98 12.82 15.07
N ARG A 121 -4.77 13.38 14.96
CA ARG A 121 -4.50 14.51 14.08
C ARG A 121 -4.10 13.98 12.70
N PRO A 122 -4.64 14.55 11.60
CA PRO A 122 -4.30 14.12 10.26
C PRO A 122 -2.82 14.44 9.97
N VAL A 123 -2.06 13.44 9.51
CA VAL A 123 -0.62 13.58 9.17
C VAL A 123 -0.34 13.45 7.68
N ALA A 124 -1.21 12.76 6.93
CA ALA A 124 -1.11 12.63 5.48
C ALA A 124 -2.49 12.29 4.88
N GLN A 125 -2.71 12.65 3.62
CA GLN A 125 -3.93 12.33 2.89
C GLN A 125 -3.66 12.23 1.39
N THR A 126 -4.37 11.33 0.72
CA THR A 126 -4.40 11.20 -0.73
C THR A 126 -5.80 10.79 -1.17
N GLN A 127 -6.11 10.91 -2.46
CA GLN A 127 -7.42 10.57 -3.00
C GLN A 127 -7.32 9.98 -4.40
N THR A 128 -8.24 9.08 -4.74
CA THR A 128 -8.43 8.67 -6.13
C THR A 128 -9.05 9.82 -6.94
N PRO A 129 -8.67 9.99 -8.21
CA PRO A 129 -9.20 11.06 -9.06
C PRO A 129 -10.68 10.86 -9.43
N ALA A 130 -11.15 9.61 -9.48
CA ALA A 130 -12.50 9.24 -9.85
C ALA A 130 -12.88 7.87 -9.26
N ALA A 131 -14.10 7.41 -9.58
CA ALA A 131 -14.49 6.01 -9.47
C ALA A 131 -13.63 5.13 -10.40
N ASN A 132 -13.51 3.84 -10.12
CA ASN A 132 -12.68 2.92 -10.89
C ASN A 132 -13.25 1.50 -10.98
N LEU A 133 -14.57 1.39 -11.11
CA LEU A 133 -15.25 0.10 -11.28
C LEU A 133 -14.84 -0.57 -12.59
N ALA A 134 -14.69 -1.90 -12.57
CA ALA A 134 -14.48 -2.67 -13.79
C ALA A 134 -15.68 -2.55 -14.73
N GLY A 135 -15.43 -2.39 -16.04
CA GLY A 135 -16.47 -2.23 -17.05
C GLY A 135 -17.21 -0.89 -17.03
N SER A 136 -16.75 0.09 -16.26
CA SER A 136 -17.24 1.47 -16.31
C SER A 136 -16.51 2.30 -17.36
N ASP A 137 -17.05 3.48 -17.69
CA ASP A 137 -16.40 4.47 -18.56
C ASP A 137 -15.23 5.22 -17.87
N SER A 138 -14.79 4.77 -16.69
CA SER A 138 -13.66 5.39 -15.99
C SER A 138 -12.34 5.16 -16.72
N SER A 139 -11.48 6.18 -16.76
CA SER A 139 -10.09 6.06 -17.21
C SER A 139 -9.19 5.35 -16.20
N HIS A 140 -9.70 5.01 -15.02
CA HIS A 140 -8.94 4.36 -13.94
C HIS A 140 -9.37 2.90 -13.82
N ALA A 141 -8.39 2.00 -13.89
CA ALA A 141 -8.61 0.58 -13.67
C ALA A 141 -9.01 0.28 -12.21
N PRO A 142 -9.77 -0.81 -11.98
CA PRO A 142 -10.00 -1.31 -10.62
C PRO A 142 -8.68 -1.67 -9.94
N ASN A 143 -8.72 -1.77 -8.61
CA ASN A 143 -7.56 -2.04 -7.75
C ASN A 143 -6.45 -0.99 -7.93
N LEU A 144 -6.83 0.28 -7.97
CA LEU A 144 -5.88 1.39 -8.01
C LEU A 144 -5.13 1.45 -6.68
N GLU A 145 -3.80 1.35 -6.72
CA GLU A 145 -2.97 1.47 -5.54
C GLU A 145 -3.05 2.89 -4.95
N MET A 146 -3.27 2.97 -3.64
CA MET A 146 -3.19 4.18 -2.85
C MET A 146 -2.14 4.00 -1.77
N THR A 147 -1.13 4.87 -1.78
CA THR A 147 -0.02 4.84 -0.82
C THR A 147 0.08 6.15 -0.07
N LEU A 148 0.27 6.07 1.24
CA LEU A 148 0.61 7.19 2.12
C LEU A 148 1.94 6.95 2.82
N THR A 149 2.75 8.00 2.88
CA THR A 149 3.95 8.06 3.73
C THR A 149 3.76 9.18 4.74
N GLY A 150 4.10 8.94 5.99
CA GLY A 150 3.94 9.89 7.07
C GLY A 150 4.80 9.53 8.26
N ARG A 151 4.97 10.46 9.19
CA ARG A 151 5.63 10.18 10.47
C ARG A 151 4.58 9.71 11.47
N GLN A 152 4.85 8.61 12.16
CA GLN A 152 4.04 8.11 13.27
C GLN A 152 2.55 7.87 12.94
N ILE A 153 2.27 7.24 11.79
CA ILE A 153 0.90 6.88 11.43
C ILE A 153 0.41 5.81 12.41
N SER A 154 -0.60 6.12 13.20
CA SER A 154 -1.21 5.19 14.17
C SER A 154 -2.55 4.65 13.68
N ARG A 155 -3.19 5.36 12.75
CA ARG A 155 -4.50 5.01 12.21
C ARG A 155 -4.63 5.48 10.76
N VAL A 156 -5.31 4.71 9.93
CA VAL A 156 -5.62 5.08 8.55
C VAL A 156 -7.09 4.79 8.26
N THR A 157 -7.73 5.67 7.51
CA THR A 157 -9.10 5.49 7.04
C THR A 157 -9.16 5.54 5.54
N PHE A 158 -9.96 4.66 4.95
CA PHE A 158 -10.41 4.72 3.57
C PHE A 158 -11.86 5.15 3.57
N TYR A 159 -12.20 6.17 2.79
CA TYR A 159 -13.54 6.76 2.79
C TYR A 159 -14.00 7.12 1.39
N THR A 160 -15.23 6.75 1.04
CA THR A 160 -15.94 7.24 -0.13
C THR A 160 -17.34 7.71 0.27
N PHE A 161 -17.73 8.89 -0.22
CA PHE A 161 -19.00 9.50 0.13
C PHE A 161 -20.15 8.85 -0.67
N ASP A 162 -21.08 8.20 0.04
CA ASP A 162 -22.30 7.63 -0.56
C ASP A 162 -21.95 6.69 -1.74
N GLY A 163 -21.04 5.76 -1.45
CA GLY A 163 -20.50 4.81 -2.41
C GLY A 163 -20.04 3.51 -1.73
N GLN A 164 -19.60 2.57 -2.56
CA GLN A 164 -19.03 1.30 -2.12
C GLN A 164 -17.55 1.28 -2.46
N LEU A 165 -16.74 0.75 -1.55
CA LEU A 165 -15.31 0.53 -1.75
C LEU A 165 -14.93 -0.88 -1.29
N THR A 166 -13.97 -1.47 -1.99
CA THR A 166 -13.26 -2.67 -1.60
C THR A 166 -11.77 -2.38 -1.52
N LEU A 167 -11.10 -3.00 -0.55
CA LEU A 167 -9.67 -2.93 -0.30
C LEU A 167 -9.05 -4.33 -0.54
N GLY A 168 -8.03 -4.39 -1.39
CA GLY A 168 -7.17 -5.55 -1.63
C GLY A 168 -5.72 -5.24 -1.30
N ALA A 169 -4.89 -6.29 -1.12
CA ALA A 169 -3.43 -6.21 -0.94
C ALA A 169 -3.01 -5.03 -0.04
N PHE A 170 -3.44 -5.08 1.22
CA PHE A 170 -3.13 -4.06 2.21
C PHE A 170 -1.75 -4.33 2.81
N SER A 171 -0.90 -3.31 2.85
CA SER A 171 0.43 -3.41 3.42
C SER A 171 0.82 -2.16 4.20
N PHE A 172 1.77 -2.32 5.12
CA PHE A 172 2.31 -1.23 5.91
C PHE A 172 3.74 -1.49 6.32
N ALA A 173 4.48 -0.41 6.57
CA ALA A 173 5.90 -0.47 6.89
C ALA A 173 6.19 0.20 8.23
N GLN A 174 6.79 -0.55 9.16
CA GLN A 174 7.15 -0.05 10.49
C GLN A 174 8.64 0.32 10.57
N SER A 175 8.95 1.28 11.44
CA SER A 175 10.34 1.59 11.78
C SER A 175 10.94 0.40 12.53
N ASN A 176 12.05 -0.14 12.04
CA ASN A 176 12.74 -1.26 12.68
C ASN A 176 13.33 -0.82 14.03
N ARG A 177 12.57 -0.90 15.12
CA ARG A 177 13.17 -0.82 16.45
C ARG A 177 13.74 -2.18 16.78
N ARG A 178 15.02 -2.40 16.44
CA ARG A 178 15.78 -3.48 17.07
C ARG A 178 15.62 -3.34 18.58
N ALA A 179 15.01 -4.33 19.20
CA ALA A 179 14.88 -4.44 20.65
C ALA A 179 16.27 -4.23 21.27
N SER A 180 16.33 -3.31 22.23
CA SER A 180 17.51 -3.02 23.04
C SER A 180 17.72 -4.11 24.09
#